data_AF-A0A2G8K4S4-F1
#
_entry.id   AF-A0A2G8K4S4-F1
#
_cell.length_a   1.000
_cell.length_b   1.000
_cell.length_c   1.000
_cell.angle_alpha   90.00
_cell.angle_beta   90.00
_cell.angle_gamma   90.00
#
_symmetry.space_group_name_H-M   'P 1'
#
loop_
_entity.id
_entity.type
_entity.pdbx_description
1 polymer ?
#
loop_
_entity_poly.entity_id
_entity_poly.type
_entity_poly.pdbx_seq_one_letter_code
_entity_poly.pdbx_strand_id
1 'polypeptide(L)'
;MSYDPQMSMQVSKVDREQAYREKLGEILNAKIICIVEAMNRNDYIPKAPNQALLDTVFDTTCPDVQPFLFKISCQNSGPTNASVGAAVRKLLRDTLAL
;
A
#
# COMPACT_ATOMS: atom_id res chain seq x y z
N MET A 1 -52.60 3.13 9.42
CA MET A 1 -51.15 3.36 9.23
C MET A 1 -50.75 2.60 7.99
N SER A 2 -50.55 3.30 6.87
CA SER A 2 -50.18 2.66 5.59
C SER A 2 -48.69 2.36 5.62
N TYR A 3 -48.30 1.09 5.44
CA TYR A 3 -46.90 0.71 5.26
C TYR A 3 -46.40 1.31 3.95
N ASP A 4 -45.30 2.08 3.99
CA ASP A 4 -44.62 2.57 2.80
C ASP A 4 -43.40 1.67 2.50
N PRO A 5 -43.47 0.84 1.45
CA PRO A 5 -42.38 -0.07 1.08
C PRO A 5 -41.09 0.66 0.64
N GLN A 6 -41.17 1.92 0.23
CA GLN A 6 -39.97 2.68 -0.17
C GLN A 6 -39.14 3.08 1.05
N MET A 7 -39.79 3.40 2.17
CA MET A 7 -39.10 3.77 3.41
C MET A 7 -38.37 2.56 4.03
N SER A 8 -38.98 1.38 4.02
CA SER A 8 -38.34 0.16 4.53
C SER A 8 -37.14 -0.28 3.69
N MET A 9 -37.20 -0.11 2.36
CA MET A 9 -36.09 -0.42 1.47
C MET A 9 -34.91 0.55 1.64
N GLN A 10 -35.17 1.84 1.87
CA GLN A 10 -34.11 2.83 2.14
C GLN A 10 -33.40 2.55 3.47
N VAL A 11 -34.14 2.22 4.53
CA VAL A 11 -33.56 1.82 5.83
C VAL A 11 -32.62 0.62 5.65
N SER A 12 -33.04 -0.40 4.89
CA SER A 12 -32.20 -1.59 4.64
C SER A 12 -30.89 -1.29 3.89
N LYS A 13 -30.85 -0.26 3.05
CA LYS A 13 -29.63 0.14 2.34
C LYS A 13 -28.68 0.88 3.27
N VAL A 14 -29.21 1.82 4.06
CA VAL A 14 -28.43 2.59 5.05
C VAL A 14 -27.81 1.63 6.08
N ASP A 15 -28.58 0.65 6.56
CA ASP A 15 -28.09 -0.37 7.50
C ASP A 15 -26.96 -1.21 6.89
N ARG A 16 -27.05 -1.55 5.60
CA ARG A 16 -25.99 -2.30 4.89
C ARG A 16 -24.73 -1.47 4.70
N GLU A 17 -24.86 -0.18 4.39
CA GLU A 17 -23.72 0.72 4.27
C GLU A 17 -23.02 0.90 5.63
N GLN A 18 -23.79 1.01 6.70
CA GLN A 18 -23.28 1.09 8.06
C GLN A 18 -22.53 -0.19 8.46
N ALA A 19 -23.13 -1.36 8.24
CA ALA A 19 -22.47 -2.65 8.49
C ALA A 19 -21.20 -2.83 7.66
N TYR A 20 -21.17 -2.31 6.42
CA TYR A 20 -19.96 -2.34 5.59
C TYR A 20 -18.85 -1.45 6.16
N ARG A 21 -19.17 -0.25 6.65
CA ARG A 21 -18.21 0.66 7.29
C ARG A 21 -17.63 0.05 8.56
N GLU A 22 -18.46 -0.59 9.37
CA GLU A 22 -18.03 -1.30 10.58
C GLU A 22 -17.06 -2.42 10.25
N LYS A 23 -17.44 -3.29 9.30
CA LYS A 23 -16.56 -4.38 8.83
C LYS A 23 -15.26 -3.87 8.21
N LEU A 24 -15.30 -2.77 7.47
CA LEU A 24 -14.10 -2.15 6.91
C LEU A 24 -13.19 -1.62 8.02
N GLY A 25 -13.77 -1.04 9.07
CA GLY A 25 -13.05 -0.59 10.27
C GLY A 25 -12.34 -1.75 10.96
N GLU A 26 -13.02 -2.89 11.13
CA GLU A 26 -12.40 -4.11 11.70
C GLU A 26 -11.21 -4.60 10.86
N ILE A 27 -11.38 -4.67 9.54
CA ILE A 27 -10.32 -5.09 8.61
C ILE A 27 -9.14 -4.13 8.68
N LEU A 28 -9.39 -2.81 8.67
CA LEU A 28 -8.35 -1.79 8.74
C LEU A 28 -7.59 -1.87 10.07
N ASN A 29 -8.31 -2.04 11.18
CA ASN A 29 -7.71 -2.18 12.51
C ASN A 29 -6.76 -3.38 12.56
N ALA A 30 -7.18 -4.53 12.02
CA ALA A 30 -6.31 -5.70 11.93
C ALA A 30 -5.03 -5.41 11.12
N LYS A 31 -5.11 -4.64 10.01
CA LYS A 31 -3.93 -4.24 9.23
C LYS A 31 -3.01 -3.29 9.97
N ILE A 32 -3.56 -2.34 10.73
CA ILE A 32 -2.76 -1.42 11.55
C ILE A 32 -1.97 -2.20 12.59
N ILE A 33 -2.60 -3.15 13.28
CA ILE A 33 -1.92 -4.01 14.26
C ILE A 33 -0.77 -4.77 13.61
N CYS A 34 -0.98 -5.37 12.44
CA CYS A 34 0.10 -6.06 11.72
C CYS A 34 1.29 -5.15 11.38
N ILE A 35 1.04 -3.88 11.01
CA ILE A 35 2.10 -2.91 10.71
C ILE A 35 2.89 -2.60 11.97
N VAL A 36 2.20 -2.31 13.09
CA VAL A 36 2.85 -2.00 14.37
C VAL A 36 3.69 -3.19 14.86
N GLU A 37 3.16 -4.40 14.76
CA GLU A 37 3.90 -5.62 15.10
C GLU A 37 5.15 -5.81 14.22
N ALA A 38 5.05 -5.55 12.91
CA ALA A 38 6.18 -5.64 12.00
C ALA A 38 7.25 -4.59 12.32
N MET A 39 6.85 -3.34 12.62
CA MET A 39 7.77 -2.28 13.02
C MET A 39 8.51 -2.60 14.32
N ASN A 40 7.86 -3.29 15.26
CA ASN A 40 8.44 -3.62 16.55
C ASN A 40 9.47 -4.76 16.51
N ARG A 41 9.65 -5.43 15.37
CA ARG A 41 10.61 -6.54 15.22
C ARG A 41 12.08 -6.10 15.23
N ASN A 42 12.37 -4.79 15.30
CA ASN A 42 13.73 -4.21 15.26
C ASN A 42 14.52 -4.67 14.02
N ASP A 43 13.85 -4.75 12.87
CA ASP A 43 14.54 -4.91 11.59
C ASP A 43 15.38 -3.66 11.29
N TYR A 44 16.46 -3.86 10.53
CA TYR A 44 17.48 -2.87 10.20
C TYR A 44 16.93 -1.44 10.00
N ILE A 45 17.51 -0.48 10.74
CA ILE A 45 17.27 0.96 10.55
C ILE A 45 18.53 1.54 9.87
N PRO A 46 18.40 2.28 8.75
CA PRO A 46 19.51 2.98 8.15
C PRO A 46 20.24 3.84 9.17
N LYS A 47 21.57 3.73 9.24
CA LYS A 47 22.37 4.59 10.11
C LYS A 47 22.16 6.06 9.74
N ALA A 48 22.15 6.93 10.74
CA ALA A 48 22.10 8.36 10.53
C ALA A 48 23.26 8.79 9.62
N PRO A 49 22.99 9.34 8.42
CA PRO A 49 24.03 9.78 7.51
C PRO A 49 24.64 11.10 7.98
N ASN A 50 25.85 11.41 7.50
CA ASN A 50 26.44 12.73 7.66
C ASN A 50 25.62 13.79 6.91
N GLN A 51 25.72 15.07 7.29
CA GLN A 51 24.94 16.17 6.68
C GLN A 51 24.97 16.17 5.13
N ALA A 52 26.13 15.89 4.54
CA ALA A 52 26.32 15.84 3.09
C ALA A 52 25.58 14.68 2.38
N LEU A 53 25.14 13.68 3.12
CA LEU A 53 24.47 12.48 2.63
C LEU A 53 23.01 12.39 3.09
N LEU A 54 22.46 13.43 3.74
CA LEU A 54 21.08 13.40 4.23
C LEU A 54 20.07 13.14 3.12
N ASP A 55 20.25 13.77 1.96
CA ASP A 55 19.38 13.62 0.78
C ASP A 55 19.43 12.21 0.16
N THR A 56 20.33 11.34 0.63
CA THR A 56 20.43 9.93 0.18
C THR A 56 19.63 8.97 1.04
N VAL A 57 19.16 9.42 2.20
CA VAL A 57 18.41 8.60 3.17
C VAL A 57 17.03 9.20 3.44
N PHE A 58 16.92 10.52 3.48
CA PHE A 58 15.70 11.25 3.81
C PHE A 58 15.24 12.15 2.68
N ASP A 59 13.93 12.39 2.63
CA ASP A 59 13.36 13.47 1.85
C ASP A 59 13.48 14.78 2.63
N THR A 60 14.30 15.70 2.14
CA THR A 60 14.57 17.01 2.75
C THR A 60 13.70 18.12 2.16
N THR A 61 12.76 17.79 1.27
CA THR A 61 11.86 18.76 0.65
C THR A 61 10.66 19.11 1.54
N CYS A 62 10.40 18.31 2.56
CA CYS A 62 9.30 18.48 3.50
C CYS A 62 9.73 19.42 4.66
N PRO A 63 9.02 20.55 4.89
CA PRO A 63 9.45 21.54 5.89
C PRO A 63 9.20 21.11 7.35
N ASP A 64 8.17 20.29 7.59
CA ASP A 64 7.72 19.95 8.95
C ASP A 64 8.08 18.52 9.39
N VAL A 65 8.45 17.66 8.44
CA VAL A 65 8.73 16.24 8.67
C VAL A 65 9.90 15.79 7.80
N GLN A 66 10.65 14.80 8.27
CA GLN A 66 11.78 14.23 7.53
C GLN A 66 11.57 12.73 7.31
N PRO A 67 10.72 12.34 6.34
CA PRO A 67 10.47 10.93 6.05
C PRO A 67 11.70 10.31 5.38
N PHE A 68 11.89 8.99 5.55
CA PHE A 68 12.83 8.24 4.73
C PHE A 68 12.43 8.33 3.26
N LEU A 69 13.41 8.27 2.35
CA LEU A 69 13.12 8.17 0.93
C LEU A 69 12.25 6.94 0.64
N PHE A 70 11.09 7.17 0.03
CA PHE A 70 10.14 6.11 -0.30
C PHE A 70 9.62 6.25 -1.74
N LYS A 71 9.16 5.14 -2.31
CA LYS A 71 8.51 5.12 -3.62
C LYS A 71 7.25 4.27 -3.56
N ILE A 72 6.11 4.88 -3.86
CA ILE A 72 4.84 4.16 -4.00
C ILE A 72 4.67 3.79 -5.47
N SER A 73 4.38 2.53 -5.74
CA SER A 73 4.06 2.05 -7.09
C SER A 73 2.80 1.21 -7.05
N CYS A 74 1.88 1.49 -7.97
CA CYS A 74 0.63 0.75 -8.10
C CYS A 74 0.74 -0.19 -9.30
N GLN A 75 0.40 -1.46 -9.10
CA GLN A 75 0.27 -2.43 -10.18
C GLN A 75 -1.18 -2.86 -10.27
N ASN A 76 -1.82 -2.56 -11.39
CA ASN A 76 -3.12 -3.14 -11.72
C ASN A 76 -2.85 -4.54 -12.26
N SER A 77 -3.62 -5.54 -11.82
CA SER A 77 -3.52 -6.94 -12.24
C SER A 77 -3.95 -7.21 -13.69
N GLY A 78 -3.78 -6.24 -14.59
CA GLY A 78 -3.91 -6.41 -16.03
C GLY A 78 -2.71 -7.18 -16.62
N PRO A 79 -2.80 -7.64 -17.88
CA PRO A 79 -1.68 -8.30 -18.54
C PRO A 79 -0.46 -7.38 -18.47
N THR A 80 0.59 -7.86 -17.82
CA THR A 80 1.87 -7.16 -17.72
C THR A 80 2.39 -6.99 -19.14
N ASN A 81 2.35 -5.76 -19.66
CA ASN A 81 3.03 -5.44 -20.92
C ASN A 81 4.47 -5.90 -20.79
N ALA A 82 4.93 -6.72 -21.74
CA ALA A 82 6.27 -7.30 -21.72
C ALA A 82 7.29 -6.18 -21.53
N SER A 83 7.90 -6.14 -20.34
CA SER A 83 8.94 -5.17 -20.03
C SER A 83 10.20 -5.54 -20.82
N VAL A 84 10.93 -4.53 -21.30
CA VAL A 84 12.27 -4.71 -21.88
C VAL A 84 13.19 -5.53 -20.98
N GLY A 85 12.99 -5.49 -19.65
CA GLY A 85 13.74 -6.32 -18.70
C GLY A 85 13.45 -7.82 -18.80
N ALA A 86 12.23 -8.21 -19.20
CA ALA A 86 11.89 -9.61 -19.47
C ALA A 86 12.55 -10.09 -20.78
N ALA A 87 12.61 -9.25 -21.80
CA ALA A 87 13.30 -9.55 -23.06
C ALA A 87 14.81 -9.68 -22.84
N VAL A 88 15.44 -8.78 -22.07
CA VAL A 88 16.88 -8.86 -21.74
C VAL A 88 17.18 -10.11 -20.90
N ARG A 89 16.34 -10.44 -19.92
CA ARG A 89 16.50 -11.68 -19.13
C ARG A 89 16.42 -12.93 -20.00
N LYS A 90 15.57 -12.94 -21.03
CA LYS A 90 15.48 -14.04 -22.00
C LYS A 90 16.75 -14.15 -22.84
N LEU A 91 17.22 -13.04 -23.41
CA LEU A 91 18.47 -13.00 -24.19
C LEU A 91 19.68 -13.50 -23.39
N LEU A 92 19.81 -13.08 -22.12
CA LEU A 92 20.91 -13.53 -21.26
C LEU A 92 20.83 -15.03 -20.95
N ARG A 93 19.63 -15.58 -20.71
CA ARG A 93 19.47 -17.04 -20.52
C ARG A 93 19.82 -17.81 -21.79
N ASP A 94 19.30 -17.37 -22.92
CA ASP A 94 19.50 -18.05 -24.21
C ASP A 94 20.99 -17.99 -24.64
N THR A 95 21.74 -16.98 -24.18
CA THR A 95 23.18 -16.82 -24.45
C THR A 95 24.07 -17.62 -23.48
N LEU A 96 23.67 -17.76 -22.21
CA LEU A 96 24.44 -18.50 -21.19
C LEU A 96 24.11 -20.01 -21.13
N ALA A 97 23.09 -20.46 -21.86
CA ALA A 97 22.72 -21.87 -22.01
C ALA A 97 23.45 -22.55 -23.19
N LEU A 98 24.49 -21.92 -23.74
CA LEU A 98 25.42 -22.45 -24.74
C LEU A 98 26.73 -22.89 -24.07
#